data_AF-A0A934EJH5-F1
#
_entry.id   AF-A0A934EJH5-F1
#
_cell.length_a   1.000
_cell.length_b   1.000
_cell.length_c   1.000
_cell.angle_alpha   90.00
_cell.angle_beta   90.00
_cell.angle_gamma   90.00
#
_symmetry.space_group_name_H-M   'P 1'
#
loop_
_entity.id
_entity.type
_entity.pdbx_description
1 polymer ?
#
loop_
_entity_poly.entity_id
_entity_poly.type
_entity_poly.pdbx_seq_one_letter_code
_entity_poly.pdbx_strand_id
1 'polypeptide(L)'
;MRLTSSGNSAVWKFSVDDDCFVFKEFLKRGRFESCKALVTGSRAHKAWQRGNELRARGFNTPDILMYGAQSLFFAPHRSFILMKCLTHSIGLHTLLQNHFSVPLAHEKVTLKRSFLESAGRFIGKMHARGIFHGDLRLDNILVQGWETGERTFSLIDNERNRYFREKHISMACRLKNLVQVNMVVLPQITFADRLRFFRAYLSENPELYPGVKDLLRRVHLKTKKRLSKKIPGIWE
;
A
#
# COMPACT_ATOMS: atom_id res chain seq x y z
N MET A 1 -5.72 15.31 16.07
CA MET A 1 -4.31 14.88 16.26
C MET A 1 -3.56 14.87 14.93
N ARG A 2 -2.35 15.46 14.86
CA ARG A 2 -1.48 15.34 13.67
C ARG A 2 -0.80 13.97 13.68
N LEU A 3 -0.84 13.26 12.56
CA LEU A 3 -0.18 11.96 12.40
C LEU A 3 1.23 12.11 11.84
N THR A 4 2.10 11.15 12.15
CA THR A 4 3.42 11.05 11.51
C THR A 4 3.23 10.83 10.01
N SER A 5 3.78 11.72 9.20
CA SER A 5 3.62 11.71 7.74
C SER A 5 4.94 11.99 7.03
N SER A 6 5.01 11.71 5.73
CA SER A 6 6.19 12.03 4.92
C SER A 6 6.43 13.55 4.87
N GLY A 7 7.67 14.00 4.63
CA GLY A 7 7.97 15.43 4.44
C GLY A 7 7.23 16.11 3.28
N ASN A 8 6.51 15.36 2.46
CA ASN A 8 5.73 15.86 1.31
C ASN A 8 4.21 15.91 1.57
N SER A 9 3.79 15.74 2.83
CA SER A 9 2.37 15.74 3.21
C SER A 9 2.23 15.99 4.70
N ALA A 10 1.19 16.70 5.12
CA ALA A 10 0.76 16.73 6.50
C ALA A 10 -0.59 16.02 6.62
N VAL A 11 -0.74 15.19 7.65
CA VAL A 11 -1.93 14.38 7.86
C VAL A 11 -2.46 14.64 9.25
N TRP A 12 -3.76 14.91 9.34
CA TRP A 12 -4.47 15.11 10.59
C TRP A 12 -5.64 14.14 10.64
N LYS A 13 -5.83 13.54 11.82
CA LYS A 13 -6.98 12.71 12.15
C LYS A 13 -7.79 13.45 13.21
N PHE A 14 -9.09 13.55 13.02
CA PHE A 14 -10.01 14.17 13.96
C PHE A 14 -11.36 13.46 13.91
N SER A 15 -12.14 13.60 14.97
CA SER A 15 -13.51 13.11 15.03
C SER A 15 -14.46 14.30 15.09
N VAL A 16 -15.59 14.18 14.41
CA VAL A 16 -16.73 15.09 14.52
C VAL A 16 -17.94 14.21 14.80
N ASP A 17 -18.60 14.43 15.93
CA ASP A 17 -19.60 13.52 16.49
C ASP A 17 -19.03 12.09 16.62
N ASP A 18 -19.76 11.08 16.14
CA ASP A 18 -19.34 9.67 16.14
C ASP A 18 -18.47 9.29 14.93
N ASP A 19 -18.24 10.21 13.99
CA ASP A 19 -17.50 9.94 12.76
C ASP A 19 -16.03 10.38 12.85
N CYS A 20 -15.15 9.55 12.28
CA CYS A 20 -13.73 9.82 12.17
C CYS A 20 -13.35 10.27 10.76
N PHE A 21 -12.52 11.32 10.68
CA PHE A 21 -12.05 11.90 9.44
C PHE A 21 -10.52 12.02 9.41
N VAL A 22 -9.98 11.93 8.20
CA VAL A 22 -8.57 12.21 7.92
C VAL A 22 -8.49 13.35 6.90
N PHE A 23 -7.83 14.43 7.29
CA PHE A 23 -7.43 15.50 6.39
C PHE A 23 -5.97 15.33 6.02
N LYS A 24 -5.68 15.24 4.72
CA LYS A 24 -4.32 15.13 4.19
C LYS A 24 -4.05 16.32 3.29
N GLU A 25 -3.14 17.18 3.73
CA GLU A 25 -2.59 18.25 2.92
C GLU A 25 -1.34 17.76 2.19
N PHE A 26 -1.26 18.03 0.89
CA PHE A 26 -0.10 17.70 0.08
C PHE A 26 0.86 18.89 0.08
N LEU A 27 2.00 18.70 0.75
CA LEU A 27 3.07 19.69 0.83
C LEU A 27 3.96 19.61 -0.42
N LYS A 28 4.61 20.74 -0.74
CA LYS A 28 5.26 21.01 -2.02
C LYS A 28 6.41 20.05 -2.36
N ARG A 29 6.60 19.77 -3.66
CA ARG A 29 7.84 19.24 -4.27
C ARG A 29 8.40 20.24 -5.27
N GLY A 30 9.27 21.16 -4.82
CA GLY A 30 10.02 22.07 -5.71
C GLY A 30 9.17 22.95 -6.65
N ARG A 31 9.83 23.78 -7.47
CA ARG A 31 9.18 24.68 -8.44
C ARG A 31 8.69 23.94 -9.70
N PHE A 32 9.39 22.87 -10.11
CA PHE A 32 9.10 22.11 -11.33
C PHE A 32 7.79 21.29 -11.30
N GLU A 33 7.27 20.88 -10.14
CA GLU A 33 5.98 20.18 -10.09
C GLU A 33 4.77 21.12 -10.20
N SER A 34 4.94 22.43 -9.97
CA SER A 34 3.85 23.41 -10.07
C SER A 34 3.36 23.56 -11.53
N CYS A 35 4.28 23.55 -12.50
CA CYS A 35 3.92 23.60 -13.92
C CYS A 35 3.28 22.28 -14.41
N LYS A 36 3.69 21.12 -13.87
CA LYS A 36 3.06 19.82 -14.18
C LYS A 36 1.63 19.71 -13.63
N ALA A 37 1.32 20.38 -12.53
CA ALA A 37 -0.02 20.35 -11.92
C ALA A 37 -1.08 21.03 -12.81
N LEU A 38 -0.70 22.05 -13.59
CA LEU A 38 -1.60 22.73 -14.54
C LEU A 38 -2.06 21.82 -15.69
N VAL A 39 -1.21 20.85 -16.10
CA VAL A 39 -1.51 19.94 -17.22
C VAL A 39 -2.09 18.61 -16.74
N THR A 40 -1.73 18.14 -15.54
CA THR A 40 -2.06 16.78 -15.08
C THR A 40 -3.00 16.73 -13.86
N GLY A 41 -3.45 17.89 -13.37
CA GLY A 41 -4.27 18.00 -12.16
C GLY A 41 -3.48 17.94 -10.85
N SER A 42 -4.10 18.44 -9.78
CA SER A 42 -3.52 18.47 -8.44
C SER A 42 -3.29 17.06 -7.87
N ARG A 43 -2.42 16.92 -6.86
CA ARG A 43 -2.23 15.64 -6.16
C ARG A 43 -3.53 15.14 -5.51
N ALA A 44 -4.32 16.08 -4.98
CA ALA A 44 -5.63 15.78 -4.42
C ALA A 44 -6.62 15.26 -5.48
N HIS A 45 -6.69 15.90 -6.65
CA HIS A 45 -7.52 15.43 -7.77
C HIS A 45 -7.08 14.04 -8.25
N LYS A 46 -5.76 13.81 -8.37
CA LYS A 46 -5.22 12.48 -8.70
C LYS A 46 -5.58 11.44 -7.63
N ALA A 47 -5.46 11.76 -6.35
CA ALA A 47 -5.83 10.84 -5.28
C ALA A 47 -7.32 10.44 -5.36
N TRP A 48 -8.21 11.40 -5.62
CA TRP A 48 -9.64 11.14 -5.84
C TRP A 48 -9.89 10.28 -7.08
N GLN A 49 -9.38 10.69 -8.24
CA GLN A 49 -9.57 9.98 -9.51
C GLN A 49 -9.04 8.54 -9.43
N ARG A 50 -7.83 8.36 -8.88
CA ARG A 50 -7.22 7.04 -8.75
C ARG A 50 -7.93 6.21 -7.68
N GLY A 51 -8.43 6.79 -6.61
CA GLY A 51 -9.26 6.11 -5.62
C GLY A 51 -10.57 5.59 -6.21
N ASN A 52 -11.25 6.39 -7.04
CA ASN A 52 -12.49 5.96 -7.70
C ASN A 52 -12.25 4.81 -8.69
N GLU A 53 -11.20 4.90 -9.51
CA GLU A 53 -10.80 3.80 -10.41
C GLU A 53 -10.45 2.51 -9.65
N LEU A 54 -9.85 2.64 -8.46
CA LEU A 54 -9.56 1.50 -7.59
C LEU A 54 -10.87 0.82 -7.12
N ARG A 55 -11.85 1.61 -6.65
CA ARG A 55 -13.18 1.09 -6.24
C ARG A 55 -13.92 0.46 -7.41
N ALA A 56 -13.89 1.08 -8.59
CA ALA A 56 -14.52 0.55 -9.80
C ALA A 56 -13.98 -0.84 -10.21
N ARG A 57 -12.73 -1.16 -9.82
CA ARG A 57 -12.11 -2.48 -10.04
C ARG A 57 -12.35 -3.49 -8.92
N GLY A 58 -13.16 -3.12 -7.91
CA GLY A 58 -13.54 -3.97 -6.78
C GLY A 58 -12.54 -3.95 -5.61
N PHE A 59 -11.73 -2.89 -5.47
CA PHE A 59 -10.77 -2.75 -4.36
C PHE A 59 -11.16 -1.63 -3.42
N ASN A 60 -11.05 -1.88 -2.12
CA ASN A 60 -11.43 -0.93 -1.10
C ASN A 60 -10.35 0.15 -0.91
N THR A 61 -10.80 1.36 -0.62
CA THR A 61 -10.01 2.53 -0.23
C THR A 61 -10.92 3.45 0.58
N PRO A 62 -10.40 4.23 1.53
CA PRO A 62 -11.18 5.25 2.22
C PRO A 62 -11.97 6.15 1.26
N ASP A 63 -13.17 6.54 1.67
CA ASP A 63 -14.02 7.44 0.90
C ASP A 63 -13.53 8.86 1.01
N ILE A 64 -13.12 9.42 -0.13
CA ILE A 64 -12.70 10.81 -0.26
C ILE A 64 -13.97 11.63 -0.41
N LEU A 65 -14.34 12.33 0.68
CA LEU A 65 -15.55 13.13 0.78
C LEU A 65 -15.42 14.43 0.01
N MET A 66 -14.23 15.04 0.07
CA MET A 66 -13.91 16.22 -0.70
C MET A 66 -12.42 16.30 -0.99
N TYR A 67 -12.11 17.05 -2.04
CA TYR A 67 -10.74 17.45 -2.35
C TYR A 67 -10.75 18.92 -2.75
N GLY A 68 -9.66 19.62 -2.43
CA GLY A 68 -9.49 21.03 -2.77
C GLY A 68 -8.12 21.30 -3.33
N ALA A 69 -8.03 22.32 -4.17
CA ALA A 69 -6.79 22.82 -4.73
C ALA A 69 -6.85 24.34 -4.75
N GLN A 70 -5.80 24.98 -4.26
CA GLN A 70 -5.64 26.42 -4.35
C GLN A 70 -4.43 26.72 -5.22
N SER A 71 -4.67 27.44 -6.30
CA SER A 71 -3.64 27.98 -7.18
C SER A 71 -3.74 29.50 -7.15
N LEU A 72 -2.74 30.17 -6.57
CA LEU A 72 -2.58 31.62 -6.77
C LEU A 72 -1.55 31.83 -7.89
N PHE A 73 -1.78 32.82 -8.74
CA PHE A 73 -1.00 33.16 -9.94
C PHE A 73 0.53 33.10 -9.75
N PHE A 74 1.03 33.42 -8.56
CA PHE A 74 2.45 33.34 -8.18
C PHE A 74 2.74 32.47 -6.93
N ALA A 75 1.71 31.92 -6.27
CA ALA A 75 1.87 31.18 -5.02
C ALA A 75 1.81 29.66 -5.23
N PRO A 76 2.42 28.88 -4.33
CA PRO A 76 2.50 27.43 -4.47
C PRO A 76 1.12 26.77 -4.50
N HIS A 77 0.96 25.81 -5.40
CA HIS A 77 -0.23 24.98 -5.52
C HIS A 77 -0.39 24.10 -4.26
N ARG A 78 -1.25 24.51 -3.31
CA ARG A 78 -1.66 23.67 -2.18
C ARG A 78 -2.82 22.80 -2.62
N SER A 79 -2.87 21.57 -2.14
CA SER A 79 -4.02 20.71 -2.37
C SER A 79 -4.24 19.80 -1.18
N PHE A 80 -5.48 19.45 -0.92
CA PHE A 80 -5.86 18.62 0.22
C PHE A 80 -6.96 17.64 -0.16
N ILE A 81 -7.06 16.56 0.61
CA ILE A 81 -8.21 15.65 0.60
C ILE A 81 -8.73 15.49 2.02
N LEU A 82 -10.04 15.39 2.15
CA LEU A 82 -10.74 14.95 3.35
C LEU A 82 -11.36 13.59 3.04
N MET A 83 -11.10 12.61 3.90
CA MET A 83 -11.63 11.26 3.76
C MET A 83 -12.19 10.74 5.07
N LYS A 84 -13.17 9.84 4.98
CA LYS A 84 -13.68 9.11 6.15
C LYS A 84 -12.66 8.07 6.60
N CYS A 85 -12.43 7.94 7.89
CA CYS A 85 -11.62 6.85 8.44
C CYS A 85 -12.30 5.51 8.19
N LEU A 86 -11.50 4.47 7.96
CA LEU A 86 -12.00 3.10 8.08
C LEU A 86 -12.06 2.72 9.55
N THR A 87 -13.26 2.47 10.07
CA THR A 87 -13.49 2.02 11.45
C THR A 87 -12.88 0.65 11.67
N HIS A 88 -12.35 0.39 12.87
CA HIS A 88 -11.72 -0.89 13.25
C HIS A 88 -10.64 -1.38 12.26
N SER A 89 -9.91 -0.45 11.64
CA SER A 89 -8.83 -0.76 10.71
C SER A 89 -7.45 -0.55 11.34
N ILE A 90 -6.50 -1.41 10.96
CA ILE A 90 -5.09 -1.33 11.38
C ILE A 90 -4.18 -1.47 10.17
N GLY A 91 -3.07 -0.73 10.15
CA GLY A 91 -2.05 -0.88 9.10
C GLY A 91 -1.39 -2.25 9.17
N LEU A 92 -1.17 -2.88 8.01
CA LEU A 92 -0.68 -4.26 7.95
C LEU A 92 0.69 -4.44 8.61
N HIS A 93 1.58 -3.44 8.50
CA HIS A 93 2.85 -3.45 9.22
C HIS A 93 2.64 -3.49 10.74
N THR A 94 1.86 -2.56 11.28
CA THR A 94 1.54 -2.46 12.71
C THR A 94 0.85 -3.72 13.22
N LEU A 95 -0.05 -4.29 12.42
CA LEU A 95 -0.69 -5.56 12.75
C LEU A 95 0.34 -6.68 12.91
N LEU A 96 1.22 -6.86 11.92
CA LEU A 96 2.26 -7.87 11.97
C LEU A 96 3.21 -7.65 13.16
N GLN A 97 3.55 -6.39 13.43
CA GLN A 97 4.42 -5.99 14.51
C GLN A 97 3.83 -6.30 15.89
N ASN A 98 2.55 -5.98 16.10
CA ASN A 98 1.95 -5.99 17.44
C ASN A 98 1.27 -7.33 17.80
N HIS A 99 0.72 -8.05 16.82
CA HIS A 99 -0.11 -9.23 17.10
C HIS A 99 0.58 -10.57 16.83
N PHE A 100 1.71 -10.56 16.12
CA PHE A 100 2.48 -11.75 15.78
C PHE A 100 3.90 -11.75 16.36
N SER A 101 4.13 -11.03 17.46
CA SER A 101 5.40 -11.08 18.20
C SER A 101 5.70 -12.50 18.70
N VAL A 102 6.96 -12.91 18.59
CA VAL A 102 7.43 -14.23 19.04
C VAL A 102 7.77 -14.22 20.54
N PRO A 103 7.62 -15.36 21.26
CA PRO A 103 7.09 -16.64 20.81
C PRO A 103 5.56 -16.62 20.57
N LEU A 104 5.10 -17.39 19.58
CA LEU A 104 3.67 -17.48 19.22
C LEU A 104 3.09 -18.82 19.67
N ALA A 105 1.94 -18.79 20.34
CA ALA A 105 1.10 -19.97 20.54
C ALA A 105 0.68 -20.59 19.19
N HIS A 106 0.41 -21.90 19.17
CA HIS A 106 0.09 -22.63 17.95
C HIS A 106 -1.08 -22.00 17.16
N GLU A 107 -2.15 -21.60 17.84
CA GLU A 107 -3.30 -20.93 17.23
C GLU A 107 -2.92 -19.63 16.50
N LYS A 108 -2.07 -18.81 17.13
CA LYS A 108 -1.57 -17.57 16.51
C LYS A 108 -0.67 -17.85 15.30
N VAL A 109 0.06 -18.97 15.28
CA VAL A 109 0.83 -19.40 14.10
C VAL A 109 -0.11 -19.72 12.94
N THR A 110 -1.18 -20.46 13.19
CA THR A 110 -2.20 -20.79 12.17
C THR A 110 -2.90 -19.52 11.66
N LEU A 111 -3.30 -18.63 12.56
CA LEU A 111 -3.91 -17.35 12.21
C LEU A 111 -2.99 -16.51 11.31
N LYS A 112 -1.70 -16.39 11.69
CA LYS A 112 -0.69 -15.67 10.91
C LYS A 112 -0.52 -16.25 9.51
N ARG A 113 -0.46 -17.58 9.38
CA ARG A 113 -0.30 -18.26 8.08
C ARG A 113 -1.49 -17.95 7.17
N SER A 114 -2.72 -18.13 7.67
CA SER A 114 -3.96 -17.78 6.97
C SER A 114 -4.00 -16.30 6.56
N PHE A 115 -3.53 -15.41 7.44
CA PHE A 115 -3.46 -13.97 7.18
C PHE A 115 -2.52 -13.64 6.02
N LEU A 116 -1.29 -14.19 6.04
CA LEU A 116 -0.29 -13.96 4.99
C LEU A 116 -0.73 -14.51 3.63
N GLU A 117 -1.45 -15.63 3.61
CA GLU A 117 -2.05 -16.15 2.38
C GLU A 117 -3.14 -15.22 1.86
N SER A 118 -3.99 -14.70 2.74
CA SER A 118 -5.05 -13.76 2.37
C SER A 118 -4.47 -12.45 1.82
N ALA A 119 -3.41 -11.92 2.44
CA ALA A 119 -2.68 -10.76 1.93
C ALA A 119 -2.01 -11.04 0.57
N GLY A 120 -1.46 -12.25 0.39
CA GLY A 120 -0.88 -12.71 -0.87
C GLY A 120 -1.92 -12.74 -1.99
N ARG A 121 -3.08 -13.37 -1.73
CA ARG A 121 -4.23 -13.38 -2.66
C ARG A 121 -4.72 -11.97 -2.97
N PHE A 122 -4.85 -11.10 -1.97
CA PHE A 122 -5.29 -9.72 -2.19
C PHE A 122 -4.41 -8.97 -3.20
N ILE A 123 -3.09 -9.01 -3.00
CA ILE A 123 -2.14 -8.37 -3.93
C ILE A 123 -2.10 -9.10 -5.28
N GLY A 124 -2.29 -10.42 -5.27
CA GLY A 124 -2.42 -11.24 -6.47
C GLY A 124 -3.58 -10.78 -7.34
N LYS A 125 -4.78 -10.66 -6.76
CA LYS A 125 -5.99 -10.14 -7.41
C LYS A 125 -5.80 -8.71 -7.89
N MET A 126 -5.13 -7.87 -7.10
CA MET A 126 -4.83 -6.48 -7.49
C MET A 126 -4.04 -6.43 -8.81
N HIS A 127 -2.97 -7.22 -8.91
CA HIS A 127 -2.19 -7.28 -10.14
C HIS A 127 -2.94 -7.97 -11.29
N ALA A 128 -3.70 -9.03 -11.00
CA ALA A 128 -4.54 -9.70 -12.00
C ALA A 128 -5.55 -8.71 -12.63
N ARG A 129 -6.13 -7.81 -11.82
CA ARG A 129 -7.01 -6.71 -12.26
C ARG A 129 -6.26 -5.51 -12.88
N GLY A 130 -4.99 -5.66 -13.21
CA GLY A 130 -4.20 -4.65 -13.90
C GLY A 130 -3.87 -3.43 -13.05
N ILE A 131 -3.87 -3.54 -11.71
CA ILE A 131 -3.61 -2.41 -10.81
C ILE A 131 -2.15 -2.47 -10.35
N PHE A 132 -1.41 -1.40 -10.61
CA PHE A 132 -0.11 -1.14 -9.99
C PHE A 132 -0.29 -0.08 -8.90
N HIS A 133 0.09 -0.39 -7.67
CA HIS A 133 0.02 0.57 -6.58
C HIS A 133 1.30 1.41 -6.53
N GLY A 134 1.19 2.73 -6.42
CA GLY A 134 2.34 3.63 -6.54
C GLY A 134 3.39 3.45 -5.43
N ASP A 135 2.93 3.09 -4.23
CA ASP A 135 3.75 2.85 -3.04
C ASP A 135 3.22 1.68 -2.20
N LEU A 136 3.37 0.43 -2.67
CA LEU A 136 2.81 -0.76 -2.00
C LEU A 136 3.62 -1.21 -0.78
N ARG A 137 3.82 -0.33 0.20
CA ARG A 137 4.39 -0.70 1.51
C ARG A 137 3.29 -1.24 2.41
N LEU A 138 3.66 -2.04 3.41
CA LEU A 138 2.69 -2.65 4.33
C LEU A 138 1.86 -1.62 5.10
N ASP A 139 2.42 -0.45 5.40
CA ASP A 139 1.69 0.66 6.05
C ASP A 139 0.57 1.23 5.18
N ASN A 140 0.64 1.05 3.85
CA ASN A 140 -0.35 1.53 2.91
C ASN A 140 -1.47 0.50 2.64
N ILE A 141 -1.48 -0.60 3.39
CA ILE A 141 -2.52 -1.61 3.36
C ILE A 141 -3.18 -1.61 4.74
N LEU A 142 -4.45 -1.20 4.80
CA LEU A 142 -5.26 -1.27 6.00
C LEU A 142 -6.04 -2.59 6.01
N VAL A 143 -6.25 -3.14 7.21
CA VAL A 143 -7.00 -4.37 7.41
C VAL A 143 -8.08 -4.20 8.45
N GLN A 144 -9.29 -4.67 8.15
CA GLN A 144 -10.41 -4.81 9.08
C GLN A 144 -10.72 -6.31 9.29
N GLY A 145 -11.25 -6.66 10.46
CA GLY A 145 -11.69 -8.04 10.76
C GLY A 145 -10.56 -9.07 10.81
N TRP A 146 -9.31 -8.66 11.06
CA TRP A 146 -8.12 -9.51 10.91
C TRP A 146 -8.09 -10.77 11.80
N GLU A 147 -8.81 -10.76 12.92
CA GLU A 147 -8.94 -11.90 13.84
C GLU A 147 -9.84 -13.00 13.26
N THR A 148 -10.69 -12.67 12.29
CA THR A 148 -11.66 -13.59 11.68
C THR A 148 -11.18 -14.10 10.32
N GLY A 149 -11.94 -15.03 9.72
CA GLY A 149 -11.74 -15.47 8.33
C GLY A 149 -12.15 -14.43 7.28
N GLU A 150 -13.04 -13.50 7.63
CA GLU A 150 -13.62 -12.50 6.72
C GLU A 150 -12.89 -11.17 6.83
N ARG A 151 -11.68 -11.14 6.26
CA ARG A 151 -10.79 -9.98 6.35
C ARG A 151 -10.97 -9.06 5.15
N THR A 152 -11.10 -7.77 5.42
CA THR A 152 -11.19 -6.74 4.38
C THR A 152 -9.88 -5.96 4.31
N PHE A 153 -9.26 -5.97 3.13
CA PHE A 153 -8.07 -5.17 2.84
C PHE A 153 -8.46 -3.91 2.08
N SER A 154 -7.89 -2.77 2.49
CA SER A 154 -8.08 -1.47 1.86
C SER A 154 -6.74 -0.82 1.56
N LEU A 155 -6.60 -0.19 0.39
CA LEU A 155 -5.38 0.51 -0.02
C LEU A 155 -5.50 2.01 0.26
N ILE A 156 -4.43 2.59 0.77
CA ILE A 156 -4.29 4.04 0.97
C ILE A 156 -3.08 4.58 0.19
N ASP A 157 -3.02 5.90 0.03
CA ASP A 157 -1.96 6.57 -0.75
C ASP A 157 -1.99 6.24 -2.26
N ASN A 158 -3.20 6.21 -2.81
CA ASN A 158 -3.50 5.81 -4.19
C ASN A 158 -3.09 6.83 -5.27
N GLU A 159 -2.49 7.97 -4.91
CA GLU A 159 -2.20 9.10 -5.82
C GLU A 159 -1.32 8.72 -7.03
N ARG A 160 -0.51 7.67 -6.89
CA ARG A 160 0.47 7.22 -7.89
C ARG A 160 0.11 5.88 -8.51
N ASN A 161 -1.11 5.41 -8.29
CA ASN A 161 -1.58 4.17 -8.89
C ASN A 161 -1.61 4.29 -10.40
N ARG A 162 -1.27 3.20 -11.08
CA ARG A 162 -1.42 3.07 -12.52
C ARG A 162 -2.34 1.90 -12.80
N TYR A 163 -3.17 2.08 -13.81
CA TYR A 163 -4.18 1.12 -14.20
C TYR A 163 -3.89 0.66 -15.62
N PHE A 164 -3.86 -0.65 -15.79
CA PHE A 164 -3.65 -1.35 -17.05
C PHE A 164 -4.93 -2.13 -17.39
N ARG A 165 -5.02 -2.67 -18.60
CA ARG A 165 -6.04 -3.70 -18.87
C ARG A 165 -5.82 -4.90 -17.96
N GLU A 166 -6.89 -5.64 -17.70
CA GLU A 166 -6.83 -6.85 -16.87
C GLU A 166 -5.76 -7.81 -17.40
N LYS A 167 -4.96 -8.39 -16.50
CA LYS A 167 -3.81 -9.26 -16.80
C LYS A 167 -2.66 -8.62 -17.62
N HIS A 168 -2.73 -7.33 -17.94
CA HIS A 168 -1.69 -6.62 -18.73
C HIS A 168 -0.74 -5.74 -17.89
N ILE A 169 -0.63 -5.97 -16.58
CA ILE A 169 0.38 -5.29 -15.77
C ILE A 169 1.79 -5.81 -16.12
N SER A 170 2.74 -4.89 -16.37
CA SER A 170 4.09 -5.28 -16.76
C SER A 170 4.87 -5.95 -15.63
N MET A 171 5.81 -6.83 -15.99
CA MET A 171 6.70 -7.49 -15.01
C MET A 171 7.51 -6.50 -14.17
N ALA A 172 7.89 -5.36 -14.73
CA ALA A 172 8.57 -4.30 -13.98
C ALA A 172 7.69 -3.70 -12.88
N CYS A 173 6.39 -3.50 -13.14
CA CYS A 173 5.43 -3.02 -12.16
C CYS A 173 5.19 -4.05 -11.05
N ARG A 174 4.95 -5.31 -11.43
CA ARG A 174 4.80 -6.44 -10.48
C ARG A 174 6.01 -6.54 -9.56
N LEU A 175 7.21 -6.59 -10.14
CA LEU A 175 8.47 -6.67 -9.40
C LEU A 175 8.66 -5.49 -8.44
N LYS A 176 8.30 -4.27 -8.85
CA LYS A 176 8.39 -3.09 -7.97
C LYS A 176 7.49 -3.22 -6.75
N ASN A 177 6.22 -3.61 -6.93
CA ASN A 177 5.28 -3.81 -5.83
C ASN A 177 5.67 -4.97 -4.92
N LEU A 178 6.05 -6.12 -5.48
CA LEU A 178 6.52 -7.27 -4.71
C LEU A 178 7.77 -6.93 -3.88
N VAL A 179 8.71 -6.16 -4.44
CA VAL A 179 9.86 -5.66 -3.67
C VAL A 179 9.39 -4.74 -2.54
N GLN A 180 8.47 -3.80 -2.77
CA GLN A 180 7.97 -2.88 -1.73
C GLN A 180 7.32 -3.61 -0.55
N VAL A 181 6.50 -4.62 -0.82
CA VAL A 181 5.88 -5.48 0.21
C VAL A 181 6.95 -6.28 0.96
N ASN A 182 7.95 -6.79 0.23
CA ASN A 182 9.02 -7.60 0.79
C ASN A 182 10.07 -6.79 1.58
N MET A 183 10.02 -5.46 1.57
CA MET A 183 10.90 -4.58 2.36
C MET A 183 10.63 -4.62 3.87
N VAL A 184 9.63 -5.36 4.34
CA VAL A 184 9.36 -5.55 5.78
C VAL A 184 10.56 -6.20 6.47
N VAL A 185 10.97 -5.62 7.60
CA VAL A 185 12.04 -6.13 8.47
C VAL A 185 11.45 -6.30 9.87
N LEU A 186 10.88 -7.47 10.12
CA LEU A 186 10.26 -7.84 11.39
C LEU A 186 10.80 -9.22 11.80
N PRO A 187 11.32 -9.41 13.02
CA PRO A 187 11.85 -10.71 13.48
C PRO A 187 10.85 -11.86 13.34
N GLN A 188 9.57 -11.55 13.52
CA GLN A 188 8.48 -12.51 13.36
C GLN A 188 8.17 -12.89 11.91
N ILE A 189 8.76 -12.27 10.88
CA ILE A 189 8.49 -12.61 9.47
C ILE A 189 9.62 -13.46 8.90
N THR A 190 9.39 -14.77 8.85
CA THR A 190 10.38 -15.75 8.38
C THR A 190 10.45 -15.84 6.85
N PHE A 191 11.46 -16.55 6.33
CA PHE A 191 11.51 -16.88 4.91
C PHE A 191 10.31 -17.74 4.45
N ALA A 192 9.88 -18.69 5.28
CA ALA A 192 8.72 -19.53 5.00
C ALA A 192 7.42 -18.70 4.89
N ASP A 193 7.30 -17.65 5.71
CA ASP A 193 6.17 -16.71 5.66
C ASP A 193 6.13 -15.92 4.35
N ARG A 194 7.30 -15.43 3.91
CA ARG A 194 7.44 -14.74 2.62
C ARG A 194 7.09 -15.66 1.45
N LEU A 195 7.54 -16.91 1.50
CA LEU A 195 7.21 -17.89 0.45
C LEU A 195 5.72 -18.25 0.45
N ARG A 196 5.08 -18.35 1.62
CA ARG A 196 3.64 -18.60 1.73
C ARG A 196 2.81 -17.47 1.13
N PHE A 197 3.14 -16.23 1.49
CA PHE A 197 2.57 -15.04 0.85
C PHE A 197 2.74 -15.11 -0.69
N PHE A 198 3.95 -15.42 -1.16
CA PHE A 198 4.26 -15.45 -2.59
C PHE A 198 3.53 -16.57 -3.33
N ARG A 199 3.37 -17.76 -2.73
CA ARG A 199 2.57 -18.86 -3.29
C ARG A 199 1.11 -18.46 -3.46
N ALA A 200 0.54 -17.83 -2.44
CA ALA A 200 -0.83 -17.32 -2.51
C ALA A 200 -0.99 -16.22 -3.58
N TYR A 201 -0.01 -15.34 -3.71
CA TYR A 201 0.04 -14.35 -4.81
C TYR A 201 0.05 -15.01 -6.20
N LEU A 202 0.81 -16.10 -6.39
CA LEU A 202 0.89 -16.81 -7.66
C LEU A 202 -0.40 -17.55 -8.01
N SER A 203 -1.17 -18.01 -7.03
CA SER A 203 -2.46 -18.68 -7.29
C SER A 203 -3.45 -17.78 -8.04
N GLU A 204 -3.32 -16.46 -7.88
CA GLU A 204 -4.11 -15.45 -8.60
C GLU A 204 -3.48 -15.01 -9.92
N ASN A 205 -2.25 -15.45 -10.21
CA ASN A 205 -1.46 -15.07 -11.39
C ASN A 205 -0.72 -16.30 -11.98
N PRO A 206 -1.45 -17.34 -12.40
CA PRO A 206 -0.86 -18.59 -12.87
C PRO A 206 0.01 -18.43 -14.12
N GLU A 207 -0.18 -17.36 -14.90
CA GLU A 207 0.67 -17.04 -16.06
C GLU A 207 2.13 -16.82 -15.69
N LEU A 208 2.43 -16.57 -14.40
CA LEU A 208 3.79 -16.36 -13.90
C LEU A 208 4.55 -17.66 -13.58
N TYR A 209 3.88 -18.82 -13.55
CA TYR A 209 4.52 -20.10 -13.18
C TYR A 209 5.79 -20.43 -14.00
N PRO A 210 5.82 -20.28 -15.34
CA PRO A 210 7.02 -20.58 -16.13
C PRO A 210 8.26 -19.76 -15.73
N GLY A 211 8.07 -18.57 -15.16
CA GLY A 211 9.14 -17.64 -14.75
C GLY A 211 9.30 -17.48 -13.23
N VAL A 212 8.67 -18.34 -12.43
CA VAL A 212 8.54 -18.11 -10.98
C VAL A 212 9.88 -18.03 -10.23
N LYS A 213 10.84 -18.89 -10.59
CA LYS A 213 12.16 -18.94 -9.95
C LYS A 213 12.95 -17.66 -10.21
N ASP A 214 12.92 -17.17 -11.45
CA ASP A 214 13.57 -15.90 -11.84
C ASP A 214 12.89 -14.70 -11.16
N LEU A 215 11.56 -14.66 -11.12
CA LEU A 215 10.83 -13.61 -10.41
C LEU A 215 11.19 -13.57 -8.92
N LEU A 216 11.18 -14.72 -8.24
CA LEU A 216 11.52 -14.83 -6.82
C LEU A 216 12.97 -14.38 -6.57
N ARG A 217 13.92 -14.82 -7.41
CA ARG A 217 15.33 -14.38 -7.37
C ARG A 217 15.43 -12.86 -7.54
N ARG A 218 14.75 -12.26 -8.51
CA ARG A 218 14.76 -10.81 -8.75
C ARG A 218 14.17 -10.03 -7.58
N VAL A 219 13.07 -10.51 -6.99
CA VAL A 219 12.48 -9.92 -5.79
C VAL A 219 13.48 -9.96 -4.65
N HIS A 220 14.10 -11.12 -4.38
CA HIS A 220 15.09 -11.29 -3.33
C HIS A 220 16.30 -10.36 -3.52
N LEU A 221 16.96 -10.39 -4.68
CA LEU A 221 18.15 -9.59 -4.96
C LEU A 221 17.89 -8.08 -4.89
N LYS A 222 16.76 -7.61 -5.44
CA LYS A 222 16.39 -6.19 -5.36
C LYS A 222 16.02 -5.76 -3.94
N THR A 223 15.38 -6.64 -3.17
CA THR A 223 15.08 -6.38 -1.76
C THR A 223 16.37 -6.28 -0.96
N LYS A 224 17.27 -7.26 -1.09
CA LYS A 224 18.59 -7.28 -0.44
C LYS A 224 19.35 -5.98 -0.70
N LYS A 225 19.50 -5.60 -1.97
CA LYS A 225 20.18 -4.36 -2.38
C LYS A 225 19.55 -3.10 -1.75
N ARG A 226 18.22 -3.01 -1.71
CA ARG A 226 17.52 -1.87 -1.12
C ARG A 226 17.65 -1.82 0.40
N LEU A 227 17.58 -2.97 1.07
CA LEU A 227 17.76 -3.06 2.51
C LEU A 227 19.18 -2.69 2.92
N SER A 228 20.21 -3.20 2.25
CA SER A 228 21.61 -2.82 2.51
C SER A 228 21.85 -1.31 2.39
N LYS A 229 21.16 -0.63 1.45
CA LYS A 229 21.26 0.82 1.32
C LYS A 229 20.52 1.59 2.42
N LYS A 230 19.41 1.03 2.93
CA LYS A 230 18.55 1.69 3.93
C LYS A 230 19.02 1.44 5.37
N ILE A 231 19.57 0.25 5.61
CA ILE A 231 20.06 -0.25 6.88
C ILE A 231 21.42 -0.90 6.58
N PRO A 232 22.53 -0.13 6.63
CA PRO A 232 23.88 -0.66 6.49
C PRO A 232 24.12 -1.76 7.54
N GLY A 233 24.82 -2.84 7.17
CA GLY A 233 25.12 -3.96 8.08
C GLY A 233 23.97 -4.95 8.37
N ILE A 234 22.78 -4.80 7.78
CA ILE A 234 21.62 -5.69 8.07
C ILE A 234 21.85 -7.19 7.73
N TRP A 235 22.90 -7.52 6.97
CA TRP A 235 23.23 -8.89 6.59
C TRP A 235 24.61 -9.34 7.08
N GLU A 236 25.28 -8.49 7.85
CA GLU A 236 26.51 -8.83 8.58
C GLU A 236 26.09 -9.50 9.90
#